data_AF-C4Z1I0-F1
#
_entry.id   AF-C4Z1I0-F1
#
_cell.length_a   1.000
_cell.length_b   1.000
_cell.length_c   1.000
_cell.angle_alpha   90.00
_cell.angle_beta   90.00
_cell.angle_gamma   90.00
#
_symmetry.space_group_name_H-M   'P 1'
#
loop_
_entity.id
_entity.type
_entity.pdbx_description
1 polymer ?
#
loop_
_entity_poly.entity_id
_entity_poly.type
_entity_poly.pdbx_seq_one_letter_code
_entity_poly.pdbx_strand_id
1 'polypeptide(L)'
;MEQNGGLIAGIDIAERTIQAGIYDSEKCVIRTVNLLPEGKEKQPDEVYPVNKLVAECLRLSDESRIQSVCITTSDFQMDELNRMRDELEKAGIPRDRWQIISKAESFAYYAYSQKRELYSSGVAIFDYGSNGIKCDMLAIRKKDNNNYLLQESTQYSSEAVCAAADIKNIDGIENELCSMAEEYFAKRPVSSAYLTGAGFNVEKLPPKFAKLMVTRRKAFVGQNLYCKGACLGAIEAVKPRIFTDVTMLLDNHVKYGIETDIVQYGKNKRFRIIRPGMNWYMADRTMEYILDDLRKITLRIITPDNRYYDEVIDISEIPFREGMTTRISMNVKFMSADRCLISIKDMGFGELFKSSGKVIYKELEFANE
;
A
#
# COMPACT_ATOMS: atom_id res chain seq x y z
N MET A 1 8.15 -21.47 23.55
CA MET A 1 8.77 -21.22 22.23
C MET A 1 7.63 -20.80 21.32
N GLU A 2 7.45 -19.56 20.87
CA GLU A 2 8.37 -18.44 20.66
C GLU A 2 7.80 -17.13 21.27
N GLN A 3 8.45 -16.58 22.29
CA GLN A 3 8.40 -15.13 22.51
C GLN A 3 9.49 -14.54 21.62
N ASN A 4 9.23 -14.44 20.31
CA ASN A 4 10.07 -13.62 19.46
C ASN A 4 9.46 -12.21 19.36
N GLY A 5 9.47 -11.50 20.49
CA GLY A 5 9.04 -10.11 20.62
C GLY A 5 9.96 -9.16 19.84
N GLY A 6 9.43 -8.03 19.41
CA GLY A 6 10.08 -7.03 18.58
C GLY A 6 9.06 -5.97 18.17
N LEU A 7 9.55 -4.80 17.75
CA LEU A 7 8.68 -3.69 17.37
C LEU A 7 7.78 -4.10 16.19
N ILE A 8 6.47 -4.07 16.44
CA ILE A 8 5.45 -4.00 15.40
C ILE A 8 4.78 -2.62 15.48
N ALA A 9 4.96 -1.80 14.44
CA ALA A 9 4.43 -0.45 14.44
C ALA A 9 3.92 0.02 13.07
N GLY A 10 2.92 0.90 13.12
CA GLY A 10 2.41 1.65 11.99
C GLY A 10 2.68 3.12 12.18
N ILE A 11 3.33 3.77 11.22
CA ILE A 11 3.63 5.20 11.27
C ILE A 11 2.79 5.89 10.20
N ASP A 12 2.07 6.94 10.57
CA ASP A 12 1.37 7.82 9.65
C ASP A 12 2.07 9.17 9.60
N ILE A 13 2.52 9.55 8.41
CA ILE A 13 3.13 10.85 8.12
C ILE A 13 2.07 11.70 7.42
N ALA A 14 1.20 12.31 8.23
CA ALA A 14 0.15 13.19 7.75
C ALA A 14 0.69 14.60 7.48
N GLU A 15 -0.15 15.44 6.87
CA GLU A 15 0.20 16.79 6.47
C GLU A 15 0.73 17.65 7.64
N ARG A 16 0.03 17.60 8.79
CA ARG A 16 0.33 18.43 9.97
C ARG A 16 0.76 17.63 11.20
N THR A 17 0.57 16.32 11.21
CA THR A 17 0.88 15.48 12.38
C THR A 17 1.64 14.24 11.96
N ILE A 18 2.42 13.69 12.89
CA ILE A 18 3.08 12.39 12.70
C ILE A 18 2.73 11.54 13.91
N GLN A 19 2.11 10.39 13.66
CA GLN A 19 1.61 9.50 14.70
C GLN A 19 2.10 8.08 14.44
N ALA A 20 2.27 7.31 15.51
CA ALA A 20 2.51 5.89 15.42
C ALA A 20 1.49 5.08 16.21
N GLY A 21 1.04 3.97 15.65
CA GLY A 21 0.43 2.87 16.38
C GLY A 21 1.51 1.85 16.72
N ILE A 22 1.70 1.56 17.99
CA ILE A 22 2.64 0.54 18.49
C ILE A 22 1.81 -0.62 19.05
N TYR A 23 2.04 -1.83 18.55
CA TYR A 23 1.34 -3.02 19.00
C TYR A 23 1.91 -3.53 20.34
N ASP A 24 1.08 -3.55 21.37
CA ASP A 24 1.36 -4.20 22.66
C ASP A 24 0.90 -5.65 22.54
N SER A 25 1.87 -6.56 22.40
CA SER A 25 1.59 -7.99 22.17
C SER A 25 1.01 -8.70 23.39
N GLU A 26 1.28 -8.21 24.61
CA GLU A 26 0.77 -8.78 25.85
C GLU A 26 -0.71 -8.45 26.01
N LYS A 27 -1.09 -7.20 25.73
CA LYS A 27 -2.47 -6.73 25.82
C LYS A 27 -3.28 -6.95 24.54
N CYS A 28 -2.63 -7.32 23.44
CA CYS A 28 -3.23 -7.42 22.11
C CYS A 28 -3.96 -6.13 21.68
N VAL A 29 -3.35 -4.96 21.94
CA VAL A 29 -3.90 -3.64 21.59
C VAL A 29 -2.89 -2.78 20.86
N ILE A 30 -3.38 -1.80 20.11
CA ILE A 30 -2.54 -0.79 19.45
C ILE A 30 -2.58 0.50 20.28
N ARG A 31 -1.43 0.89 20.84
CA ARG A 31 -1.25 2.17 21.52
C ARG A 31 -0.85 3.23 20.50
N THR A 32 -1.62 4.30 20.39
CA THR A 32 -1.25 5.45 19.55
C THR A 32 -0.37 6.43 20.33
N VAL A 33 0.67 6.95 19.68
CA VAL A 33 1.56 7.98 20.19
C VAL A 33 1.77 9.06 19.14
N ASN A 34 1.92 10.33 19.57
CA ASN A 34 2.40 11.40 18.70
C ASN A 34 3.94 11.33 18.66
N LEU A 35 4.51 11.42 17.46
CA LEU A 35 5.98 11.44 17.26
C LEU A 35 6.54 12.87 17.18
N LEU A 36 5.67 13.87 17.10
CA LEU A 36 6.03 15.28 17.24
C LEU A 36 5.89 15.71 18.71
N PRO A 37 6.70 16.67 19.18
CA PRO A 37 6.49 17.32 20.46
C PRO A 37 5.07 17.84 20.61
N GLU A 38 4.57 17.87 21.85
CA GLU A 38 3.23 18.36 22.15
C GLU A 38 3.00 19.78 21.61
N GLY A 39 1.89 19.97 20.90
CA GLY A 39 1.56 21.24 20.26
C GLY A 39 2.33 21.58 18.98
N LYS A 40 3.34 20.78 18.56
CA LYS A 40 4.05 20.99 17.30
C LYS A 40 3.28 20.40 16.12
N GLU A 41 3.01 21.21 15.12
CA GLU A 41 2.54 20.77 13.79
C GLU A 41 3.70 20.73 12.81
N LYS A 42 3.71 19.71 11.94
CA LYS A 42 4.63 19.60 10.80
C LYS A 42 4.40 20.78 9.86
N GLN A 43 5.49 21.42 9.44
CA GLN A 43 5.44 22.45 8.38
C GLN A 43 5.45 21.78 6.99
N PRO A 44 4.90 22.43 5.95
CA PRO A 44 4.82 21.86 4.60
C PRO A 44 6.17 21.32 4.08
N ASP A 45 7.23 22.12 4.20
CA ASP A 45 8.58 21.80 3.71
C ASP A 45 9.41 20.94 4.68
N GLU A 46 8.90 20.66 5.88
CA GLU A 46 9.63 19.88 6.87
C GLU A 46 9.55 18.39 6.52
N VAL A 47 10.69 17.79 6.19
CA VAL A 47 10.81 16.36 5.90
C VAL A 47 11.26 15.63 7.16
N TYR A 48 10.52 14.57 7.53
CA TYR A 48 10.86 13.72 8.67
C TYR A 48 11.47 12.40 8.17
N PRO A 49 12.75 12.12 8.49
CA PRO A 49 13.39 10.88 8.07
C PRO A 49 12.72 9.67 8.73
N VAL A 50 12.29 8.70 7.91
CA VAL A 50 11.49 7.56 8.39
C VAL A 50 12.29 6.67 9.34
N ASN A 51 13.60 6.56 9.15
CA ASN A 51 14.48 5.83 10.04
C ASN A 51 14.52 6.42 11.47
N LYS A 52 14.45 7.75 11.61
CA LYS A 52 14.37 8.41 12.92
C LYS A 52 13.02 8.17 13.58
N LEU A 53 11.92 8.18 12.80
CA LEU A 53 10.58 7.86 13.31
C LEU A 53 10.52 6.41 13.82
N VAL A 54 11.15 5.47 13.10
CA VAL A 54 11.27 4.08 13.54
C VAL A 54 12.11 3.94 14.80
N ALA A 55 13.24 4.64 14.89
CA ALA A 55 14.09 4.65 16.08
C ALA A 55 13.33 5.19 17.31
N GLU A 56 12.50 6.21 17.13
CA GLU A 56 11.64 6.72 18.19
C GLU A 56 10.56 5.70 18.60
N CYS A 57 9.98 4.95 17.66
CA CYS A 57 9.06 3.86 17.98
C CYS A 57 9.74 2.73 18.78
N LEU A 58 10.99 2.37 18.46
CA LEU A 58 11.79 1.43 19.25
C LEU A 58 11.96 1.94 20.68
N ARG A 59 12.37 3.21 20.84
CA ARG A 59 12.54 3.85 22.14
C ARG A 59 11.26 3.87 22.98
N LEU A 60 10.12 4.18 22.36
CA LEU A 60 8.81 4.24 23.03
C LEU A 60 8.22 2.88 23.40
N SER A 61 8.61 1.82 22.68
CA SER A 61 8.16 0.45 22.93
C SER A 61 9.08 -0.36 23.84
N ASP A 62 10.28 0.15 24.13
CA ASP A 62 11.35 -0.56 24.84
C ASP A 62 11.77 -1.86 24.10
N GLU A 63 11.66 -1.85 22.77
CA GLU A 63 12.05 -2.97 21.92
C GLU A 63 13.46 -2.77 21.36
N SER A 64 14.23 -3.86 21.30
CA SER A 64 15.62 -3.84 20.81
C SER A 64 15.76 -4.24 19.34
N ARG A 65 14.70 -4.78 18.73
CA ARG A 65 14.68 -5.19 17.33
C ARG A 65 13.36 -4.84 16.67
N ILE A 66 13.43 -4.56 15.37
CA ILE A 66 12.25 -4.37 14.54
C ILE A 66 11.75 -5.74 14.11
N GLN A 67 10.47 -6.01 14.29
CA GLN A 67 9.81 -7.19 13.72
C GLN A 67 9.09 -6.83 12.41
N SER A 68 8.29 -5.77 12.41
CA SER A 68 7.58 -5.28 11.22
C SER A 68 7.16 -3.82 11.40
N VAL A 69 7.50 -2.95 10.44
CA VAL A 69 7.05 -1.55 10.42
C VAL A 69 6.28 -1.28 9.14
N CYS A 70 5.17 -0.58 9.25
CA CYS A 70 4.41 -0.11 8.10
C CYS A 70 4.34 1.42 8.13
N ILE A 71 4.70 2.08 7.04
CA ILE A 71 4.68 3.54 6.91
C ILE A 71 3.57 3.92 5.95
N THR A 72 2.66 4.77 6.39
CA THR A 72 1.63 5.40 5.54
C THR A 72 2.14 6.76 5.06
N THR A 73 2.03 6.98 3.76
CA THR A 73 2.35 8.27 3.11
C THR A 73 1.15 8.77 2.30
N SER A 74 0.97 10.08 2.27
CA SER A 74 0.05 10.75 1.35
C SER A 74 0.62 10.91 -0.05
N ASP A 75 1.94 10.99 -0.16
CA ASP A 75 2.67 11.08 -1.43
C ASP A 75 3.20 9.69 -1.79
N PHE A 76 2.46 8.99 -2.66
CA PHE A 76 2.79 7.65 -3.14
C PHE A 76 3.49 7.70 -4.50
N GLN A 77 4.39 8.66 -4.69
CA GLN A 77 5.20 8.81 -5.90
C GLN A 77 6.59 8.16 -5.73
N MET A 78 7.16 7.70 -6.85
CA MET A 78 8.39 6.90 -6.88
C MET A 78 9.57 7.55 -6.14
N ASP A 79 9.76 8.87 -6.27
CA ASP A 79 10.87 9.59 -5.65
C ASP A 79 10.78 9.59 -4.12
N GLU A 80 9.59 9.85 -3.58
CA GLU A 80 9.35 9.83 -2.13
C GLU A 80 9.49 8.40 -1.57
N LEU A 81 8.95 7.41 -2.27
CA LEU A 81 9.08 6.00 -1.86
C LEU A 81 10.54 5.55 -1.86
N ASN A 82 11.33 5.94 -2.87
CA ASN A 82 12.77 5.65 -2.92
C ASN A 82 13.54 6.36 -1.81
N ARG A 83 13.20 7.61 -1.49
CA ARG A 83 13.80 8.33 -0.35
C ARG A 83 13.57 7.56 0.94
N MET A 84 12.32 7.16 1.22
CA MET A 84 11.98 6.40 2.42
C MET A 84 12.69 5.04 2.47
N ARG A 85 12.73 4.30 1.35
CA ARG A 85 13.50 3.05 1.24
C ARG A 85 14.96 3.27 1.61
N ASP A 86 15.61 4.24 0.98
CA ASP A 86 17.04 4.49 1.16
C ASP A 86 17.35 4.88 2.62
N GLU A 87 16.46 5.61 3.28
CA GLU A 87 16.60 5.94 4.71
C GLU A 87 16.53 4.70 5.60
N LEU A 88 15.59 3.79 5.33
CA LEU A 88 15.44 2.52 6.08
C LEU A 88 16.62 1.58 5.84
N GLU A 89 17.04 1.43 4.59
CA GLU A 89 18.16 0.55 4.21
C GLU A 89 19.50 1.07 4.74
N LYS A 90 19.77 2.38 4.67
CA LYS A 90 20.96 3.01 5.28
C LYS A 90 20.98 2.87 6.80
N ALA A 91 19.81 2.78 7.44
CA ALA A 91 19.68 2.47 8.87
C ALA A 91 19.86 0.98 9.19
N GLY A 92 20.11 0.13 8.18
CA GLY A 92 20.31 -1.30 8.36
C GLY A 92 19.01 -2.08 8.62
N ILE A 93 17.85 -1.50 8.33
CA ILE A 93 16.56 -2.17 8.51
C ILE A 93 16.31 -3.10 7.31
N PRO A 94 16.21 -4.43 7.53
CA PRO A 94 16.03 -5.38 6.44
C PRO A 94 14.75 -5.15 5.63
N ARG A 95 14.82 -5.39 4.31
CA ARG A 95 13.74 -5.15 3.33
C ARG A 95 12.42 -5.86 3.66
N ASP A 96 12.50 -7.01 4.31
CA ASP A 96 11.37 -7.85 4.74
C ASP A 96 10.73 -7.40 6.06
N ARG A 97 11.29 -6.40 6.73
CA ARG A 97 10.79 -5.86 8.01
C ARG A 97 10.08 -4.52 7.90
N TRP A 98 9.93 -4.00 6.69
CA TRP A 98 9.20 -2.76 6.46
C TRP A 98 8.38 -2.78 5.19
N GLN A 99 7.31 -1.99 5.18
CA GLN A 99 6.47 -1.73 4.02
C GLN A 99 6.00 -0.28 4.01
N ILE A 100 5.76 0.26 2.81
CA ILE A 100 5.22 1.60 2.62
C ILE A 100 3.88 1.45 1.90
N ILE A 101 2.82 2.04 2.46
CA ILE A 101 1.45 1.90 1.97
C ILE A 101 0.78 3.26 1.79
N SER A 102 -0.27 3.28 0.98
CA SER A 102 -1.11 4.47 0.81
C SER A 102 -2.05 4.66 2.00
N LYS A 103 -2.60 5.88 2.14
CA LYS A 103 -3.69 6.14 3.10
C LYS A 103 -4.90 5.22 2.90
N ALA A 104 -5.29 4.94 1.64
CA ALA A 104 -6.42 4.05 1.34
C ALA A 104 -6.15 2.61 1.80
N GLU A 105 -4.93 2.10 1.57
CA GLU A 105 -4.50 0.77 2.04
C GLU A 105 -4.45 0.69 3.56
N SER A 106 -3.94 1.74 4.21
CA SER A 106 -3.94 1.84 5.67
C SER A 106 -5.36 1.85 6.25
N PHE A 107 -6.25 2.64 5.66
CA PHE A 107 -7.66 2.66 6.02
C PHE A 107 -8.34 1.31 5.77
N ALA A 108 -7.98 0.59 4.71
CA ALA A 108 -8.48 -0.75 4.45
C ALA A 108 -8.18 -1.70 5.61
N TYR A 109 -6.91 -1.77 6.06
CA TYR A 109 -6.53 -2.59 7.22
C TYR A 109 -7.31 -2.19 8.47
N TYR A 110 -7.45 -0.89 8.74
CA TYR A 110 -8.23 -0.43 9.88
C TYR A 110 -9.70 -0.84 9.80
N ALA A 111 -10.39 -0.52 8.70
CA ALA A 111 -11.83 -0.70 8.57
C ALA A 111 -12.25 -2.17 8.54
N TYR A 112 -11.49 -3.03 7.84
CA TYR A 112 -11.82 -4.45 7.68
C TYR A 112 -11.36 -5.32 8.86
N SER A 113 -10.55 -4.78 9.78
CA SER A 113 -10.28 -5.39 11.08
C SER A 113 -11.42 -5.20 12.09
N GLN A 114 -12.38 -4.31 11.80
CA GLN A 114 -13.51 -4.05 12.69
C GLN A 114 -14.58 -5.16 12.61
N LYS A 115 -15.67 -5.00 13.37
CA LYS A 115 -16.83 -5.92 13.28
C LYS A 115 -17.46 -5.87 11.88
N ARG A 116 -17.87 -7.03 11.36
CA ARG A 116 -18.47 -7.20 10.02
C ARG A 116 -19.59 -6.21 9.69
N GLU A 117 -20.44 -5.88 10.66
CA GLU A 117 -21.52 -4.89 10.53
C GLU A 117 -21.05 -3.49 10.13
N LEU A 118 -19.80 -3.13 10.44
CA LEU A 118 -19.26 -1.80 10.15
C LEU A 118 -18.81 -1.64 8.70
N TYR A 119 -18.63 -2.74 7.95
CA TYR A 119 -18.11 -2.71 6.59
C TYR A 119 -18.88 -3.60 5.60
N SER A 120 -20.00 -4.21 6.02
CA SER A 120 -20.77 -5.16 5.20
C SER A 120 -21.22 -4.60 3.85
N SER A 121 -21.59 -3.32 3.80
CA SER A 121 -21.98 -2.61 2.56
C SER A 121 -20.84 -1.81 1.93
N GLY A 122 -19.65 -1.85 2.53
CA GLY A 122 -18.54 -0.95 2.25
C GLY A 122 -18.39 0.12 3.31
N VAL A 123 -17.28 0.85 3.23
CA VAL A 123 -16.91 1.94 4.14
C VAL A 123 -16.48 3.16 3.34
N ALA A 124 -16.70 4.35 3.87
CA ALA A 124 -16.17 5.58 3.30
C ALA A 124 -15.26 6.29 4.31
N ILE A 125 -14.21 6.94 3.83
CA ILE A 125 -13.38 7.86 4.60
C ILE A 125 -13.38 9.23 3.92
N PHE A 126 -13.48 10.28 4.72
CA PHE A 126 -13.41 11.68 4.31
C PHE A 126 -12.18 12.27 5.00
N ASP A 127 -11.11 12.46 4.24
CA ASP A 127 -9.84 13.02 4.71
C ASP A 127 -9.78 14.50 4.31
N TYR A 128 -9.98 15.38 5.28
CA TYR A 128 -10.07 16.82 5.08
C TYR A 128 -8.74 17.51 5.37
N GLY A 129 -7.96 17.77 4.31
CA GLY A 129 -6.68 18.48 4.35
C GLY A 129 -6.75 19.89 3.76
N SER A 130 -5.60 20.51 3.53
CA SER A 130 -5.51 21.86 2.94
C SER A 130 -6.06 21.97 1.52
N ASN A 131 -5.95 20.91 0.72
CA ASN A 131 -6.43 20.86 -0.67
C ASN A 131 -7.91 20.47 -0.80
N GLY A 132 -8.65 20.44 0.32
CA GLY A 132 -10.04 20.04 0.39
C GLY A 132 -10.23 18.63 0.95
N ILE A 133 -11.32 17.97 0.56
CA ILE A 133 -11.77 16.71 1.13
C ILE A 133 -11.59 15.60 0.10
N LYS A 134 -10.68 14.67 0.40
CA LYS A 134 -10.57 13.42 -0.35
C LYS A 134 -11.50 12.38 0.25
N CYS A 135 -12.40 11.84 -0.57
CA CYS A 135 -13.36 10.82 -0.17
C CYS A 135 -13.06 9.50 -0.87
N ASP A 136 -12.67 8.47 -0.11
CA ASP A 136 -12.44 7.12 -0.62
C ASP A 136 -13.53 6.16 -0.11
N MET A 137 -14.20 5.46 -1.03
CA MET A 137 -15.10 4.34 -0.71
C MET A 137 -14.35 3.03 -0.94
N LEU A 138 -14.32 2.18 0.07
CA LEU A 138 -13.75 0.84 -0.02
C LEU A 138 -14.84 -0.22 0.13
N ALA A 139 -14.94 -1.13 -0.83
CA ALA A 139 -15.93 -2.19 -0.77
C ALA A 139 -15.43 -3.51 -1.36
N ILE A 140 -15.72 -4.61 -0.66
CA ILE A 140 -15.51 -5.95 -1.21
C ILE A 140 -16.61 -6.26 -2.21
N ARG A 141 -16.22 -6.67 -3.42
CA ARG A 141 -17.10 -7.17 -4.47
C ARG A 141 -16.69 -8.59 -4.85
N LYS A 142 -17.69 -9.45 -5.06
CA LYS A 142 -17.47 -10.82 -5.53
C LYS A 142 -17.55 -10.86 -7.04
N LYS A 143 -16.55 -11.41 -7.71
CA LYS A 143 -16.52 -11.66 -9.15
C LYS A 143 -15.74 -12.95 -9.42
N ASP A 144 -16.26 -13.82 -10.27
CA ASP A 144 -15.61 -15.09 -10.65
C ASP A 144 -15.15 -15.95 -9.46
N ASN A 145 -16.01 -16.08 -8.44
CA ASN A 145 -15.73 -16.75 -7.15
C ASN A 145 -14.62 -16.15 -6.28
N ASN A 146 -14.03 -15.03 -6.68
CA ASN A 146 -13.03 -14.29 -5.90
C ASN A 146 -13.65 -13.04 -5.25
N ASN A 147 -13.05 -12.60 -4.14
CA ASN A 147 -13.39 -11.33 -3.50
C ASN A 147 -12.32 -10.30 -3.84
N TYR A 148 -12.75 -9.13 -4.28
CA TYR A 148 -11.87 -8.00 -4.59
C TYR A 148 -12.23 -6.82 -3.72
N LEU A 149 -11.27 -6.25 -3.01
CA LEU A 149 -11.44 -4.95 -2.36
C LEU A 149 -11.18 -3.86 -3.39
N LEU A 150 -12.22 -3.08 -3.70
CA LEU A 150 -12.16 -2.01 -4.69
C LEU A 150 -12.20 -0.64 -4.00
N GLN A 151 -11.57 0.34 -4.64
CA GLN A 151 -11.56 1.75 -4.23
C GLN A 151 -12.33 2.60 -5.24
N GLU A 152 -13.13 3.54 -4.75
CA GLU A 152 -13.66 4.67 -5.53
C GLU A 152 -13.26 5.98 -4.86
N SER A 153 -12.49 6.79 -5.58
CA SER A 153 -11.97 8.07 -5.09
C SER A 153 -12.82 9.24 -5.61
N THR A 154 -13.08 10.23 -4.78
CA THR A 154 -13.70 11.50 -5.18
C THR A 154 -13.04 12.65 -4.44
N GLN A 155 -12.66 13.70 -5.15
CA GLN A 155 -12.07 14.91 -4.55
C GLN A 155 -13.10 16.03 -4.55
N TYR A 156 -13.30 16.65 -3.39
CA TYR A 156 -14.11 17.86 -3.24
C TYR A 156 -13.23 19.02 -2.81
N SER A 157 -13.18 20.07 -3.62
CA SER A 157 -12.34 21.24 -3.35
C SER A 157 -13.03 22.51 -3.85
N SER A 158 -12.99 23.55 -3.02
CA SER A 158 -13.40 24.92 -3.34
C SER A 158 -12.59 25.86 -2.47
N GLU A 159 -12.49 27.14 -2.84
CA GLU A 159 -11.73 28.13 -2.06
C GLU A 159 -12.23 28.20 -0.60
N ALA A 160 -13.56 28.19 -0.39
CA ALA A 160 -14.16 28.18 0.93
C ALA A 160 -13.82 26.90 1.73
N VAL A 161 -13.86 25.73 1.07
CA VAL A 161 -13.53 24.45 1.71
C VAL A 161 -12.04 24.40 2.09
N CYS A 162 -11.13 24.85 1.23
CA CYS A 162 -9.71 24.89 1.56
C CYS A 162 -9.43 25.86 2.72
N ALA A 163 -9.98 27.08 2.66
CA ALA A 163 -9.79 28.09 3.70
C ALA A 163 -10.32 27.65 5.08
N ALA A 164 -11.47 26.98 5.12
CA ALA A 164 -12.08 26.49 6.36
C ALA A 164 -11.22 25.45 7.10
N ALA A 165 -10.48 24.61 6.37
CA ALA A 165 -9.56 23.65 6.97
C ALA A 165 -8.39 24.34 7.67
N ASP A 166 -7.86 25.41 7.06
CA ASP A 166 -6.69 26.12 7.57
C ASP A 166 -6.97 26.87 8.87
N ILE A 167 -8.12 27.55 8.93
CA ILE A 167 -8.56 28.28 10.13
C ILE A 167 -9.29 27.39 11.15
N LYS A 168 -9.41 26.08 10.86
CA LYS A 168 -10.10 25.08 11.69
C LYS A 168 -11.53 25.49 12.07
N ASN A 169 -12.24 26.12 11.13
CA ASN A 169 -13.62 26.56 11.32
C ASN A 169 -14.48 26.08 10.15
N ILE A 170 -15.18 24.96 10.38
CA ILE A 170 -16.03 24.33 9.36
C ILE A 170 -17.52 24.67 9.50
N ASP A 171 -17.92 25.44 10.53
CA ASP A 171 -19.32 25.85 10.71
C ASP A 171 -19.79 26.77 9.58
N GLY A 172 -18.89 27.64 9.09
CA GLY A 172 -19.17 28.57 7.99
C GLY A 172 -19.44 27.91 6.64
N ILE A 173 -19.14 26.61 6.50
CA ILE A 173 -19.30 25.83 5.26
C ILE A 173 -20.22 24.61 5.44
N GLU A 174 -21.09 24.61 6.47
CA GLU A 174 -21.95 23.47 6.78
C GLU A 174 -22.82 23.04 5.59
N ASN A 175 -23.30 23.99 4.78
CA ASN A 175 -24.18 23.70 3.64
C ASN A 175 -23.40 23.01 2.51
N GLU A 176 -22.17 23.43 2.25
CA GLU A 176 -21.24 22.84 1.28
C GLU A 176 -20.89 21.41 1.70
N LEU A 177 -20.58 21.19 2.98
CA LEU A 177 -20.31 19.86 3.53
C LEU A 177 -21.54 18.94 3.41
N CYS A 178 -22.75 19.45 3.67
CA CYS A 178 -23.97 18.68 3.53
C CYS A 178 -24.23 18.30 2.06
N SER A 179 -24.12 19.26 1.15
CA SER A 179 -24.34 19.04 -0.29
C SER A 179 -23.38 17.99 -0.84
N MET A 180 -22.10 18.10 -0.47
CA MET A 180 -21.06 17.14 -0.81
C MET A 180 -21.38 15.73 -0.30
N ALA A 181 -21.75 15.60 0.98
CA ALA A 181 -22.06 14.30 1.55
C ALA A 181 -23.34 13.69 0.94
N GLU A 182 -24.39 14.48 0.70
CA GLU A 182 -25.60 14.01 0.03
C GLU A 182 -25.29 13.47 -1.37
N GLU A 183 -24.52 14.21 -2.17
CA GLU A 183 -24.08 13.76 -3.49
C GLU A 183 -23.25 12.48 -3.40
N TYR A 184 -22.29 12.43 -2.48
CA TYR A 184 -21.37 11.30 -2.34
C TYR A 184 -22.12 10.01 -1.99
N PHE A 185 -23.05 10.07 -1.02
CA PHE A 185 -23.79 8.90 -0.53
C PHE A 185 -25.00 8.53 -1.39
N ALA A 186 -25.53 9.43 -2.22
CA ALA A 186 -26.66 9.12 -3.11
C ALA A 186 -26.40 7.90 -4.01
N LYS A 187 -25.14 7.68 -4.39
CA LYS A 187 -24.71 6.56 -5.26
C LYS A 187 -23.99 5.44 -4.50
N ARG A 188 -23.72 5.62 -3.20
CA ARG A 188 -22.77 4.80 -2.44
C ARG A 188 -23.35 4.35 -1.10
N PRO A 189 -24.04 3.19 -1.05
CA PRO A 189 -24.45 2.64 0.23
C PRO A 189 -23.21 2.22 1.02
N VAL A 190 -23.07 2.69 2.25
CA VAL A 190 -21.97 2.33 3.16
C VAL A 190 -22.51 1.95 4.53
N SER A 191 -21.83 1.03 5.20
CA SER A 191 -22.13 0.65 6.59
C SER A 191 -21.61 1.68 7.59
N SER A 192 -20.41 2.23 7.31
CA SER A 192 -19.77 3.25 8.15
C SER A 192 -19.09 4.33 7.31
N ALA A 193 -19.10 5.55 7.84
CA ALA A 193 -18.30 6.67 7.35
C ALA A 193 -17.28 7.11 8.42
N TYR A 194 -16.06 7.42 7.99
CA TYR A 194 -14.98 7.89 8.86
C TYR A 194 -14.58 9.29 8.43
N LEU A 195 -14.38 10.17 9.40
CA LEU A 195 -13.99 11.56 9.21
C LEU A 195 -12.61 11.76 9.86
N THR A 196 -11.64 12.24 9.10
CA THR A 196 -10.25 12.45 9.54
C THR A 196 -9.64 13.66 8.85
N GLY A 197 -8.44 14.04 9.25
CA GLY A 197 -7.71 15.16 8.66
C GLY A 197 -7.96 16.46 9.43
N ALA A 198 -7.13 17.46 9.13
CA ALA A 198 -7.07 18.72 9.86
C ALA A 198 -8.42 19.45 9.91
N GLY A 199 -9.20 19.44 8.82
CA GLY A 199 -10.51 20.10 8.76
C GLY A 199 -11.58 19.43 9.64
N PHE A 200 -11.44 18.13 9.95
CA PHE A 200 -12.30 17.44 10.91
C PHE A 200 -11.68 17.30 12.30
N ASN A 201 -10.54 17.94 12.56
CA ASN A 201 -9.94 18.04 13.89
C ASN A 201 -10.55 19.20 14.68
N VAL A 202 -11.86 19.12 14.89
CA VAL A 202 -12.68 20.11 15.60
C VAL A 202 -13.35 19.47 16.80
N GLU A 203 -13.71 20.26 17.82
CA GLU A 203 -14.39 19.77 19.03
C GLU A 203 -15.75 19.15 18.70
N LYS A 204 -16.48 19.77 17.76
CA LYS A 204 -17.80 19.32 17.34
C LYS A 204 -18.02 19.59 15.86
N LEU A 205 -18.64 18.64 15.18
CA LEU A 205 -19.08 18.81 13.80
C LEU A 205 -20.33 19.71 13.72
N PRO A 206 -20.51 20.46 12.62
CA PRO A 206 -21.72 21.23 12.37
C PRO A 206 -22.97 20.34 12.49
N PRO A 207 -24.04 20.75 13.22
CA PRO A 207 -25.13 19.86 13.60
C PRO A 207 -25.87 19.18 12.45
N LYS A 208 -26.12 19.89 11.34
CA LYS A 208 -26.80 19.31 10.16
C LYS A 208 -25.89 18.29 9.49
N PHE A 209 -24.61 18.63 9.33
CA PHE A 209 -23.62 17.73 8.76
C PHE A 209 -23.47 16.45 9.61
N ALA A 210 -23.34 16.60 10.94
CA ALA A 210 -23.25 15.48 11.86
C ALA A 210 -24.47 14.53 11.74
N LYS A 211 -25.68 15.11 11.69
CA LYS A 211 -26.94 14.34 11.51
C LYS A 211 -26.97 13.61 10.16
N LEU A 212 -26.53 14.26 9.09
CA LEU A 212 -26.45 13.66 7.76
C LEU A 212 -25.49 12.46 7.75
N MET A 213 -24.33 12.58 8.39
CA MET A 213 -23.30 11.54 8.44
C MET A 213 -23.76 10.25 9.13
N VAL A 214 -24.69 10.34 10.10
CA VAL A 214 -25.27 9.18 10.81
C VAL A 214 -26.59 8.70 10.22
N THR A 215 -27.06 9.29 9.13
CA THR A 215 -28.32 8.87 8.50
C THR A 215 -28.10 7.55 7.77
N ARG A 216 -28.70 6.46 8.30
CA ARG A 216 -28.66 5.07 7.78
C ARG A 216 -27.29 4.37 7.82
N ARG A 217 -26.29 4.96 8.48
CA ARG A 217 -24.94 4.39 8.67
C ARG A 217 -24.35 4.82 10.01
N LYS A 218 -23.28 4.16 10.43
CA LYS A 218 -22.45 4.64 11.56
C LYS A 218 -21.47 5.71 11.07
N ALA A 219 -21.12 6.66 11.93
CA ALA A 219 -20.10 7.65 11.63
C ALA A 219 -19.10 7.77 12.78
N PHE A 220 -17.83 7.93 12.45
CA PHE A 220 -16.74 8.05 13.42
C PHE A 220 -15.83 9.21 13.03
N VAL A 221 -15.39 9.99 14.02
CA VAL A 221 -14.35 11.02 13.86
C VAL A 221 -13.11 10.52 14.57
N GLY A 222 -11.96 10.58 13.91
CA GLY A 222 -10.71 10.16 14.55
C GLY A 222 -9.49 10.49 13.73
N GLN A 223 -8.45 11.00 14.40
CA GLN A 223 -7.21 11.44 13.76
C GLN A 223 -6.12 10.35 13.71
N ASN A 224 -6.35 9.20 14.36
CA ASN A 224 -5.36 8.11 14.47
C ASN A 224 -5.69 6.87 13.62
N LEU A 225 -6.60 7.01 12.65
CA LEU A 225 -7.08 5.89 11.83
C LEU A 225 -5.94 5.29 11.00
N TYR A 226 -5.13 6.13 10.35
CA TYR A 226 -4.04 5.69 9.48
C TYR A 226 -2.86 5.08 10.25
N CYS A 227 -2.48 5.61 11.43
CA CYS A 227 -1.38 4.97 12.18
C CYS A 227 -1.81 3.61 12.75
N LYS A 228 -3.09 3.46 13.16
CA LYS A 228 -3.66 2.17 13.55
C LYS A 228 -3.78 1.21 12.37
N GLY A 229 -4.26 1.69 11.23
CA GLY A 229 -4.35 0.95 9.98
C GLY A 229 -2.99 0.43 9.51
N ALA A 230 -1.97 1.28 9.53
CA ALA A 230 -0.59 0.90 9.25
C ALA A 230 -0.10 -0.16 10.23
N CYS A 231 -0.39 -0.02 11.52
CA CYS A 231 0.05 -0.98 12.52
C CYS A 231 -0.62 -2.35 12.30
N LEU A 232 -1.89 -2.35 11.89
CA LEU A 232 -2.59 -3.57 11.47
C LEU A 232 -1.97 -4.17 10.19
N GLY A 233 -1.56 -3.35 9.23
CA GLY A 233 -0.80 -3.81 8.06
C GLY A 233 0.54 -4.44 8.46
N ALA A 234 1.25 -3.86 9.44
CA ALA A 234 2.49 -4.42 9.99
C ALA A 234 2.25 -5.77 10.68
N ILE A 235 1.14 -5.90 11.42
CA ILE A 235 0.71 -7.18 12.02
C ILE A 235 0.36 -8.19 10.91
N GLU A 236 -0.37 -7.79 9.88
CA GLU A 236 -0.79 -8.66 8.77
C GLU A 236 0.43 -9.26 8.03
N ALA A 237 1.50 -8.48 7.86
CA ALA A 237 2.74 -8.94 7.23
C ALA A 237 3.43 -10.07 8.04
N VAL A 238 3.23 -10.11 9.36
CA VAL A 238 3.77 -11.16 10.25
C VAL A 238 2.76 -12.31 10.41
N LYS A 239 1.48 -11.97 10.50
CA LYS A 239 0.39 -12.88 10.84
C LYS A 239 -0.87 -12.54 10.05
N PRO A 240 -0.99 -13.03 8.80
CA PRO A 240 -2.11 -12.73 7.93
C PRO A 240 -3.46 -13.20 8.51
N ARG A 241 -4.45 -12.30 8.57
CA ARG A 241 -5.77 -12.53 9.17
C ARG A 241 -6.90 -11.68 8.56
N ILE A 242 -6.61 -10.48 8.06
CA ILE A 242 -7.64 -9.52 7.63
C ILE A 242 -8.11 -9.81 6.21
N PHE A 243 -7.18 -10.07 5.28
CA PHE A 243 -7.47 -10.20 3.85
C PHE A 243 -7.07 -11.57 3.27
N THR A 244 -7.22 -12.65 4.03
CA THR A 244 -6.77 -14.00 3.62
C THR A 244 -7.41 -14.50 2.32
N ASP A 245 -8.68 -14.14 2.06
CA ASP A 245 -9.46 -14.55 0.88
C ASP A 245 -9.94 -13.37 0.05
N VAL A 246 -9.21 -12.25 0.10
CA VAL A 246 -9.55 -11.00 -0.58
C VAL A 246 -8.33 -10.45 -1.29
N THR A 247 -8.45 -10.21 -2.60
CA THR A 247 -7.43 -9.54 -3.39
C THR A 247 -7.65 -8.03 -3.30
N MET A 248 -6.65 -7.29 -2.84
CA MET A 248 -6.73 -5.83 -2.70
C MET A 248 -6.42 -5.14 -4.04
N LEU A 249 -7.40 -4.49 -4.66
CA LEU A 249 -7.26 -3.80 -5.94
C LEU A 249 -7.50 -2.28 -5.76
N LEU A 250 -6.68 -1.66 -4.92
CA LEU A 250 -6.64 -0.20 -4.73
C LEU A 250 -5.80 0.46 -5.82
N ASP A 251 -5.82 1.80 -5.89
CA ASP A 251 -5.11 2.56 -6.93
C ASP A 251 -3.59 2.26 -6.97
N ASN A 252 -2.98 2.00 -5.81
CA ASN A 252 -1.55 1.68 -5.69
C ASN A 252 -1.22 0.18 -5.78
N HIS A 253 -2.15 -0.64 -6.28
CA HIS A 253 -1.96 -2.10 -6.37
C HIS A 253 -1.86 -2.56 -7.82
N VAL A 254 -0.98 -3.52 -8.06
CA VAL A 254 -0.85 -4.20 -9.36
C VAL A 254 -2.11 -5.03 -9.59
N LYS A 255 -2.87 -4.70 -10.64
CA LYS A 255 -4.10 -5.43 -10.98
C LYS A 255 -3.85 -6.70 -11.80
N TYR A 256 -2.67 -6.81 -12.40
CA TYR A 256 -2.28 -7.90 -13.30
C TYR A 256 -1.37 -8.93 -12.61
N GLY A 257 -1.47 -10.19 -13.03
CA GLY A 257 -0.54 -11.25 -12.63
C GLY A 257 0.55 -11.44 -13.68
N ILE A 258 1.74 -11.84 -13.26
CA ILE A 258 2.82 -12.23 -14.18
C ILE A 258 3.27 -13.63 -13.80
N GLU A 259 3.18 -14.56 -14.75
CA GLU A 259 3.58 -15.95 -14.57
C GLU A 259 4.53 -16.41 -15.67
N THR A 260 5.35 -17.42 -15.39
CA THR A 260 6.19 -18.07 -16.41
C THR A 260 6.25 -19.58 -16.15
N ASP A 261 6.56 -20.36 -17.19
CA ASP A 261 6.79 -21.79 -17.06
C ASP A 261 8.21 -22.04 -16.58
N ILE A 262 8.35 -22.91 -15.57
CA ILE A 262 9.65 -23.33 -15.02
C ILE A 262 9.70 -24.84 -14.84
N VAL A 263 10.93 -25.36 -14.76
CA VAL A 263 11.18 -26.70 -14.23
C VAL A 263 11.77 -26.56 -12.83
N GLN A 264 11.10 -27.13 -11.82
CA GLN A 264 11.59 -27.15 -10.44
C GLN A 264 11.62 -28.58 -9.92
N TYR A 265 12.81 -29.06 -9.54
CA TYR A 265 13.03 -30.46 -9.12
C TYR A 265 12.52 -31.47 -10.16
N GLY A 266 12.83 -31.21 -11.44
CA GLY A 266 12.43 -32.07 -12.57
C GLY A 266 10.94 -32.06 -12.93
N LYS A 267 10.14 -31.18 -12.31
CA LYS A 267 8.70 -31.07 -12.57
C LYS A 267 8.38 -29.74 -13.25
N ASN A 268 7.61 -29.80 -14.33
CA ASN A 268 7.04 -28.62 -14.98
C ASN A 268 6.06 -27.95 -14.02
N LYS A 269 6.22 -26.63 -13.82
CA LYS A 269 5.37 -25.81 -12.96
C LYS A 269 5.12 -24.45 -13.61
N ARG A 270 3.97 -23.88 -13.30
CA ARG A 270 3.70 -22.45 -13.52
C ARG A 270 4.18 -21.68 -12.30
N PHE A 271 5.16 -20.81 -12.48
CA PHE A 271 5.66 -19.94 -11.41
C PHE A 271 5.02 -18.56 -11.51
N ARG A 272 4.39 -18.13 -10.42
CA ARG A 272 3.80 -16.80 -10.31
C ARG A 272 4.83 -15.82 -9.77
N ILE A 273 5.33 -14.97 -10.66
CA ILE A 273 6.30 -13.93 -10.35
C ILE A 273 5.61 -12.80 -9.58
N ILE A 274 4.51 -12.29 -10.13
CA ILE A 274 3.70 -11.21 -9.55
C ILE A 274 2.29 -11.71 -9.31
N ARG A 275 1.76 -11.44 -8.11
CA ARG A 275 0.37 -11.73 -7.76
C ARG A 275 -0.47 -10.44 -7.94
N PRO A 276 -1.67 -10.53 -8.54
CA PRO A 276 -2.63 -9.43 -8.47
C PRO A 276 -2.88 -9.02 -7.02
N GLY A 277 -3.07 -7.73 -6.81
CA GLY A 277 -3.30 -7.14 -5.51
C GLY A 277 -2.06 -7.05 -4.61
N MET A 278 -0.87 -7.01 -5.20
CA MET A 278 0.32 -6.55 -4.50
C MET A 278 0.48 -5.04 -4.65
N ASN A 279 0.84 -4.34 -3.58
CA ASN A 279 1.31 -2.96 -3.65
C ASN A 279 2.47 -2.87 -4.66
N TRP A 280 2.35 -1.99 -5.66
CA TRP A 280 3.26 -1.98 -6.82
C TRP A 280 4.71 -1.71 -6.41
N TYR A 281 4.93 -0.82 -5.44
CA TYR A 281 6.28 -0.50 -4.96
C TYR A 281 6.92 -1.68 -4.22
N MET A 282 6.08 -2.46 -3.54
CA MET A 282 6.48 -3.66 -2.80
C MET A 282 6.57 -4.92 -3.68
N ALA A 283 6.17 -4.83 -4.96
CA ALA A 283 6.12 -5.93 -5.90
C ALA A 283 7.45 -6.21 -6.62
N ASP A 284 8.51 -5.43 -6.36
CA ASP A 284 9.84 -5.67 -6.92
C ASP A 284 10.34 -7.10 -6.58
N ARG A 285 10.74 -7.86 -7.60
CA ARG A 285 11.23 -9.23 -7.44
C ARG A 285 12.44 -9.46 -8.33
N THR A 286 13.47 -10.09 -7.75
CA THR A 286 14.63 -10.60 -8.49
C THR A 286 14.68 -12.10 -8.34
N MET A 287 14.76 -12.81 -9.47
CA MET A 287 14.88 -14.27 -9.52
C MET A 287 16.02 -14.66 -10.45
N GLU A 288 16.73 -15.73 -10.09
CA GLU A 288 17.71 -16.36 -10.98
C GLU A 288 17.10 -17.59 -11.65
N TYR A 289 17.34 -17.73 -12.96
CA TYR A 289 16.91 -18.87 -13.75
C TYR A 289 18.09 -19.49 -14.50
N ILE A 290 18.00 -20.78 -14.79
CA ILE A 290 18.90 -21.48 -15.70
C ILE A 290 18.13 -21.72 -17.00
N LEU A 291 18.69 -21.29 -18.12
CA LEU A 291 18.07 -21.40 -19.43
C LEU A 291 18.31 -22.78 -20.02
N ASP A 292 17.24 -23.43 -20.49
CA ASP A 292 17.31 -24.70 -21.21
C ASP A 292 17.16 -24.46 -22.71
N ASP A 293 18.30 -24.22 -23.37
CA ASP A 293 18.45 -24.07 -24.82
C ASP A 293 17.39 -23.18 -25.53
N LEU A 294 16.96 -22.11 -24.85
CA LEU A 294 15.93 -21.20 -25.32
C LEU A 294 16.49 -19.82 -25.72
N ARG A 295 15.80 -19.17 -26.66
CA ARG A 295 16.10 -17.80 -27.11
C ARG A 295 14.99 -16.80 -26.81
N LYS A 296 13.87 -17.26 -26.27
CA LYS A 296 12.70 -16.44 -25.97
C LYS A 296 12.10 -16.88 -24.65
N ILE A 297 11.82 -15.92 -23.78
CA ILE A 297 11.11 -16.16 -22.52
C ILE A 297 9.67 -15.70 -22.72
N THR A 298 8.71 -16.60 -22.47
CA THR A 298 7.29 -16.28 -22.51
C THR A 298 6.79 -16.00 -21.10
N LEU A 299 6.21 -14.83 -20.90
CA LEU A 299 5.49 -14.44 -19.71
C LEU A 299 4.00 -14.49 -20.00
N ARG A 300 3.25 -15.15 -19.15
CA ARG A 300 1.79 -15.11 -19.15
C ARG A 300 1.33 -13.95 -18.29
N ILE A 301 0.68 -12.98 -18.93
CA ILE A 301 0.07 -11.84 -18.24
C ILE A 301 -1.38 -12.17 -17.94
N ILE A 302 -1.74 -12.17 -16.66
CA ILE A 302 -3.11 -12.44 -16.19
C ILE A 302 -3.81 -11.10 -15.98
N THR A 303 -4.95 -10.91 -16.63
CA THR A 303 -5.77 -9.70 -16.54
C THR A 303 -6.70 -9.73 -15.32
N PRO A 304 -7.27 -8.58 -14.89
CA PRO A 304 -8.18 -8.52 -13.75
C PRO A 304 -9.47 -9.35 -13.91
N ASP A 305 -9.90 -9.61 -15.15
CA ASP A 305 -11.02 -10.51 -15.49
C ASP A 305 -10.59 -11.97 -15.64
N ASN A 306 -9.40 -12.32 -15.15
CA ASN A 306 -8.84 -13.67 -15.12
C ASN A 306 -8.65 -14.30 -16.51
N ARG A 307 -8.59 -13.48 -17.57
CA ARG A 307 -8.06 -13.88 -18.88
C ARG A 307 -6.54 -13.78 -18.86
N TYR A 308 -5.90 -14.25 -19.94
CA TYR A 308 -4.47 -14.09 -20.08
C TYR A 308 -4.06 -13.91 -21.54
N TYR A 309 -2.90 -13.30 -21.73
CA TYR A 309 -2.17 -13.25 -22.98
C TYR A 309 -0.69 -13.46 -22.73
N ASP A 310 0.04 -13.82 -23.79
CA ASP A 310 1.47 -14.10 -23.71
C ASP A 310 2.30 -12.89 -24.16
N GLU A 311 3.25 -12.48 -23.34
CA GLU A 311 4.30 -11.52 -23.66
C GLU A 311 5.62 -12.26 -23.89
N VAL A 312 6.17 -12.12 -25.08
CA VAL A 312 7.40 -12.80 -25.47
C VAL A 312 8.57 -11.83 -25.41
N ILE A 313 9.60 -12.20 -24.64
CA ILE A 313 10.85 -11.46 -24.52
C ILE A 313 11.92 -12.20 -25.32
N ASP A 314 12.43 -11.56 -26.39
CA ASP A 314 13.56 -12.08 -27.15
C ASP A 314 14.86 -11.87 -26.34
N ILE A 315 15.59 -12.95 -26.10
CA ILE A 315 16.86 -12.92 -25.36
C ILE A 315 18.08 -13.26 -26.24
N SER A 316 17.95 -13.14 -27.56
CA SER A 316 19.00 -13.54 -28.51
C SER A 316 20.31 -12.76 -28.39
N GLU A 317 20.29 -11.58 -27.76
CA GLU A 317 21.50 -10.82 -27.43
C GLU A 317 22.40 -11.50 -26.38
N ILE A 318 21.85 -12.39 -25.56
CA ILE A 318 22.63 -13.25 -24.67
C ILE A 318 23.23 -14.38 -25.52
N PRO A 319 24.55 -14.64 -25.44
CA PRO A 319 25.18 -15.72 -26.20
C PRO A 319 24.51 -17.07 -25.93
N PHE A 320 24.23 -17.83 -26.98
CA PHE A 320 23.75 -19.19 -26.82
C PHE A 320 24.84 -20.06 -26.23
N ARG A 321 24.46 -20.87 -25.25
CA ARG A 321 25.31 -21.90 -24.69
C ARG A 321 24.42 -23.10 -24.40
N GLU A 322 24.75 -24.23 -25.01
CA GLU A 322 23.96 -25.47 -24.90
C GLU A 322 24.01 -26.05 -23.49
N GLY A 323 23.00 -26.83 -23.12
CA GLY A 323 23.05 -27.74 -21.97
C GLY A 323 22.96 -27.04 -20.61
N MET A 324 22.01 -26.10 -20.46
CA MET A 324 21.76 -25.42 -19.17
C MET A 324 22.97 -24.63 -18.63
N THR A 325 23.82 -24.12 -19.53
CA THR A 325 25.08 -23.42 -19.19
C THR A 325 24.94 -21.90 -19.17
N THR A 326 23.70 -21.39 -19.22
CA THR A 326 23.40 -19.96 -19.07
C THR A 326 22.49 -19.72 -17.88
N ARG A 327 23.00 -18.98 -16.90
CA ARG A 327 22.23 -18.47 -15.76
C ARG A 327 21.88 -17.00 -16.01
N ILE A 328 20.63 -16.63 -15.81
CA ILE A 328 20.16 -15.25 -15.90
C ILE A 328 19.63 -14.76 -14.55
N SER A 329 19.74 -13.46 -14.30
CA SER A 329 19.00 -12.75 -13.27
C SER A 329 17.90 -11.95 -13.94
N MET A 330 16.64 -12.25 -13.61
CA MET A 330 15.47 -11.48 -14.04
C MET A 330 15.00 -10.62 -12.88
N ASN A 331 14.97 -9.31 -13.06
CA ASN A 331 14.35 -8.36 -12.14
C ASN A 331 13.05 -7.82 -12.76
N VAL A 332 11.97 -7.84 -11.99
CA VAL A 332 10.65 -7.33 -12.35
C VAL A 332 10.32 -6.22 -11.37
N LYS A 333 10.32 -4.97 -11.87
CA LYS A 333 10.17 -3.77 -11.06
C LYS A 333 9.06 -2.89 -11.61
N PHE A 334 8.17 -2.43 -10.74
CA PHE A 334 7.09 -1.53 -11.12
C PHE A 334 7.51 -0.07 -10.98
N MET A 335 7.06 0.74 -11.93
CA MET A 335 7.21 2.20 -11.91
C MET A 335 5.91 2.89 -11.47
N SER A 336 4.78 2.20 -11.63
CA SER A 336 3.43 2.55 -11.21
C SER A 336 2.58 1.28 -11.15
N ALA A 337 1.29 1.37 -10.80
CA ALA A 337 0.40 0.21 -10.79
C ALA A 337 0.15 -0.41 -12.18
N ASP A 338 0.33 0.38 -13.23
CA ASP A 338 0.07 0.05 -14.64
C ASP A 338 1.35 -0.08 -15.48
N ARG A 339 2.55 0.20 -14.93
CA ARG A 339 3.81 0.16 -15.69
C ARG A 339 4.88 -0.66 -14.99
N CYS A 340 5.44 -1.64 -15.70
CA CYS A 340 6.44 -2.56 -15.20
C CYS A 340 7.66 -2.63 -16.13
N LEU A 341 8.86 -2.56 -15.56
CA LEU A 341 10.13 -2.79 -16.23
C LEU A 341 10.70 -4.15 -15.83
N ILE A 342 10.96 -4.98 -16.83
CA ILE A 342 11.64 -6.26 -16.67
C ILE A 342 13.05 -6.11 -17.21
N SER A 343 14.05 -6.49 -16.43
CA SER A 343 15.44 -6.58 -16.86
C SER A 343 15.97 -8.00 -16.72
N ILE A 344 16.67 -8.48 -17.74
CA ILE A 344 17.24 -9.84 -17.79
C ILE A 344 18.73 -9.72 -18.05
N LYS A 345 19.54 -10.11 -17.07
CA LYS A 345 20.99 -10.05 -17.13
C LYS A 345 21.61 -11.43 -17.22
N ASP A 346 22.53 -11.64 -18.17
CA ASP A 346 23.35 -12.86 -18.21
C ASP A 346 24.36 -12.85 -17.05
N MET A 347 24.23 -13.82 -16.16
CA MET A 347 25.10 -13.98 -15.00
C MET A 347 26.22 -14.99 -15.25
N GLY A 348 26.00 -15.93 -16.18
CA GLY A 348 26.87 -17.09 -16.35
C GLY A 348 27.09 -17.89 -15.05
N PHE A 349 28.13 -18.72 -15.05
CA PHE A 349 28.59 -19.56 -13.94
C PHE A 349 30.03 -19.23 -13.54
N GLY A 350 30.39 -17.95 -13.54
CA GLY A 350 31.75 -17.50 -13.21
C GLY A 350 32.75 -17.89 -14.30
N GLU A 351 33.84 -18.55 -13.93
CA GLU A 351 34.91 -18.89 -14.88
C GLU A 351 34.52 -20.03 -15.84
N LEU A 352 33.67 -20.96 -15.40
CA LEU A 352 33.20 -22.09 -16.21
C LEU A 352 32.42 -21.61 -17.44
N PHE A 353 31.52 -20.66 -17.22
CA PHE A 353 30.76 -19.99 -18.27
C PHE A 353 30.68 -18.50 -17.95
N LYS A 354 31.56 -17.72 -18.57
CA LYS A 354 31.64 -16.28 -18.31
C LYS A 354 30.36 -15.56 -18.69
N SER A 355 29.89 -14.68 -17.81
CA SER A 355 28.85 -13.69 -18.13
C SER A 355 29.27 -12.89 -19.35
N SER A 356 28.33 -12.67 -20.27
CA SER A 356 28.49 -11.73 -21.39
C SER A 356 28.31 -10.27 -20.96
N GLY A 357 27.85 -10.02 -19.74
CA GLY A 357 27.49 -8.68 -19.24
C GLY A 357 26.23 -8.09 -19.89
N LYS A 358 25.59 -8.80 -20.83
CA LYS A 358 24.40 -8.32 -21.54
C LYS A 358 23.20 -8.20 -20.59
N VAL A 359 22.45 -7.12 -20.77
CA VAL A 359 21.19 -6.84 -20.06
C VAL A 359 20.14 -6.48 -21.10
N ILE A 360 19.02 -7.17 -21.04
CA ILE A 360 17.87 -6.98 -21.92
C ILE A 360 16.75 -6.35 -21.11
N TYR A 361 16.08 -5.35 -21.67
CA TYR A 361 14.99 -4.64 -21.02
C TYR A 361 13.70 -4.84 -21.79
N LYS A 362 12.61 -5.08 -21.07
CA LYS A 362 11.25 -5.12 -21.59
C LYS A 362 10.37 -4.27 -20.69
N GLU A 363 9.70 -3.29 -21.27
CA GLU A 363 8.64 -2.54 -20.61
C GLU A 363 7.29 -3.19 -20.91
N LEU A 364 6.45 -3.26 -19.88
CA LEU A 364 5.06 -3.69 -19.96
C LEU A 364 4.19 -2.53 -19.49
N GLU A 365 3.27 -2.12 -20.35
CA GLU A 365 2.19 -1.18 -20.02
C GLU A 365 0.88 -1.97 -19.99
N PHE A 366 0.20 -1.88 -18.85
CA PHE A 366 -1.10 -2.50 -18.66
C PHE A 366 -2.21 -1.49 -19.00
N ALA A 367 -3.32 -1.97 -19.54
CA ALA A 367 -4.44 -1.09 -19.86
C ALA A 367 -5.04 -0.48 -18.60
N ASN A 368 -5.31 0.83 -18.63
CA ASN A 368 -6.15 1.50 -17.64
C ASN A 368 -7.61 1.24 -18.01
N GLU A 369 -8.25 0.30 -17.32
CA GLU A 369 -9.72 0.13 -17.33
C GLU A 369 -10.42 1.16 -16.44
#